data_AF-A0A1F2VRA8-F1
#
_entry.id   AF-A0A1F2VRA8-F1
#
_cell.length_a   1.000
_cell.length_b   1.000
_cell.length_c   1.000
_cell.angle_alpha   90.00
_cell.angle_beta   90.00
_cell.angle_gamma   90.00
#
_symmetry.space_group_name_H-M   'P 1'
#
loop_
_entity.id
_entity.type
_entity.pdbx_description
1 polymer ?
#
loop_
_entity_poly.entity_id
_entity_poly.type
_entity_poly.pdbx_seq_one_letter_code
_entity_poly.pdbx_strand_id
1 'polypeptide(L)'
;MDRTLTLQPGGTLRLKTFSGRVRITGGSGDQVVIHAVRRARKDRLDDIKLEITQSGSTIEVDANHRIVERRNDNVVETDFEIQVPARTRLDLKTFSAPVTVTGVNGNQDIDGFSSDIRIEAAEWADGNNIDVNTFSGDVTLQLPASARGEIDFNSFSGHFNSDLPVTLTTSSRRNFRGSLNGGGAGDFRLKTFSGSVSIRR
;
A
#
# COMPACT_ATOMS: atom_id res chain seq x y z
N MET A 1 14.03 8.92 13.26
CA MET A 1 14.05 7.72 14.12
C MET A 1 14.36 6.56 13.21
N ASP A 2 15.29 5.71 13.63
CA ASP A 2 15.64 4.50 12.88
C ASP A 2 15.34 3.29 13.74
N ARG A 3 14.74 2.25 13.14
CA ARG A 3 14.44 1.00 13.82
C ARG A 3 14.62 -0.17 12.87
N THR A 4 15.34 -1.19 13.33
CA THR A 4 15.49 -2.46 12.61
C THR A 4 14.88 -3.58 13.42
N LEU A 5 14.06 -4.41 12.78
CA LEU A 5 13.46 -5.60 13.37
C LEU A 5 13.64 -6.80 12.43
N THR A 6 13.76 -8.00 12.98
CA THR A 6 13.75 -9.22 12.17
C THR A 6 12.31 -9.64 11.90
N LEU A 7 11.99 -9.92 10.65
CA LEU A 7 10.70 -10.41 10.19
C LEU A 7 10.87 -11.84 9.66
N GLN A 8 10.07 -12.75 10.21
CA GLN A 8 10.05 -14.14 9.73
C GLN A 8 9.60 -14.20 8.26
N PRO A 9 10.05 -15.19 7.48
CA PRO A 9 9.64 -15.33 6.07
C PRO A 9 8.13 -15.32 5.89
N GLY A 10 7.64 -14.50 4.97
CA GLY A 10 6.21 -14.31 4.74
C GLY A 10 5.49 -13.54 5.85
N GLY A 11 6.22 -12.90 6.77
CA GLY A 11 5.64 -12.02 7.78
C GLY A 11 4.90 -10.82 7.18
N THR A 12 4.20 -10.11 8.05
CA THR A 12 3.33 -8.99 7.69
C THR A 12 3.88 -7.69 8.27
N LEU A 13 3.97 -6.65 7.43
CA LEU A 13 4.13 -5.27 7.88
C LEU A 13 2.76 -4.59 7.86
N ARG A 14 2.31 -4.16 9.04
CA ARG A 14 1.15 -3.30 9.23
C ARG A 14 1.59 -1.87 9.45
N LEU A 15 1.06 -0.94 8.67
CA LEU A 15 1.33 0.48 8.83
C LEU A 15 0.03 1.27 8.89
N LYS A 16 -0.16 2.05 9.95
CA LYS A 16 -1.20 3.06 10.06
C LYS A 16 -0.54 4.43 10.04
N THR A 17 -0.87 5.23 9.04
CA THR A 17 -0.40 6.61 8.95
C THR A 17 -1.51 7.54 8.51
N PHE A 18 -1.40 8.80 8.93
CA PHE A 18 -2.38 9.81 8.60
C PHE A 18 -1.85 10.80 7.57
N SER A 19 -0.62 11.31 7.73
CA SER A 19 -0.01 12.25 6.78
C SER A 19 1.50 12.10 6.69
N GLY A 20 2.07 12.70 5.64
CA GLY A 20 3.47 12.56 5.26
C GLY A 20 3.56 11.73 3.98
N ARG A 21 4.65 10.99 3.82
CA ARG A 21 4.86 10.09 2.68
C ARG A 21 5.24 8.70 3.14
N VAL A 22 4.80 7.67 2.41
CA VAL A 22 5.23 6.28 2.63
C VAL A 22 5.99 5.78 1.41
N ARG A 23 7.23 5.32 1.63
CA ARG A 23 7.99 4.55 0.65
C ARG A 23 8.39 3.21 1.25
N ILE A 24 8.02 2.13 0.58
CA ILE A 24 8.36 0.77 0.97
C ILE A 24 9.14 0.11 -0.16
N THR A 25 10.34 -0.39 0.15
CA THR A 25 11.20 -1.08 -0.82
C THR A 25 11.41 -2.53 -0.38
N GLY A 26 11.11 -3.47 -1.26
CA GLY A 26 11.44 -4.88 -1.08
C GLY A 26 12.92 -5.14 -1.37
N GLY A 27 13.55 -5.98 -0.55
CA GLY A 27 14.95 -6.38 -0.71
C GLY A 27 15.20 -7.81 -0.26
N SER A 28 16.46 -8.22 -0.35
CA SER A 28 16.94 -9.49 0.18
C SER A 28 17.11 -9.44 1.70
N GLY A 29 17.03 -10.60 2.36
CA GLY A 29 17.23 -10.75 3.80
C GLY A 29 15.93 -10.94 4.57
N ASP A 30 16.01 -10.76 5.89
CA ASP A 30 14.94 -11.02 6.85
C ASP A 30 14.68 -9.82 7.78
N GLN A 31 15.23 -8.64 7.44
CA GLN A 31 15.10 -7.45 8.26
C GLN A 31 14.11 -6.45 7.68
N VAL A 32 13.33 -5.85 8.56
CA VAL A 32 12.55 -4.63 8.30
C VAL A 32 13.30 -3.45 8.90
N VAL A 33 13.72 -2.53 8.05
CA VAL A 33 14.41 -1.29 8.43
C VAL A 33 13.45 -0.13 8.22
N ILE A 34 13.18 0.63 9.27
CA ILE A 34 12.24 1.74 9.27
C ILE A 34 13.01 3.02 9.58
N HIS A 35 13.03 3.94 8.63
CA HIS A 35 13.48 5.31 8.81
C HIS A 35 12.24 6.21 8.82
N ALA A 36 12.03 6.91 9.94
CA ALA A 36 10.86 7.77 10.14
C ALA A 36 11.27 9.20 10.52
N VAL A 37 10.80 10.19 9.75
CA VAL A 37 11.00 11.62 10.02
C VAL A 37 9.66 12.23 10.41
N ARG A 38 9.56 12.68 11.66
CA ARG A 38 8.32 13.23 12.23
C ARG A 38 8.39 14.75 12.31
N ARG A 39 7.34 15.45 11.89
CA ARG A 39 7.27 16.92 11.89
C ARG A 39 6.07 17.42 12.69
N ALA A 40 6.34 18.06 13.82
CA ALA A 40 5.37 18.78 14.63
C ALA A 40 6.08 19.65 15.69
N ARG A 41 5.31 20.48 16.40
CA ARG A 41 5.80 21.13 17.63
C ARG A 41 6.11 20.09 18.71
N LYS A 42 7.03 20.41 19.62
CA LYS A 42 7.53 19.49 20.65
C LYS A 42 6.42 18.90 21.52
N ASP A 43 5.52 19.74 22.02
CA ASP A 43 4.35 19.35 22.80
C ASP A 43 3.49 18.30 22.07
N ARG A 44 3.28 18.48 20.77
CA ARG A 44 2.53 17.50 19.96
C ARG A 44 3.27 16.18 19.78
N LEU A 45 4.60 16.20 19.61
CA LEU A 45 5.42 14.98 19.59
C LEU A 45 5.43 14.26 20.95
N ASP A 46 5.19 14.99 22.02
CA ASP A 46 5.07 14.44 23.36
C ASP A 46 3.73 13.72 23.58
N ASP A 47 2.63 14.23 22.99
CA ASP A 47 1.28 13.63 23.11
C ASP A 47 0.98 12.50 22.11
N ILE A 48 1.52 12.62 20.89
CA ILE A 48 1.26 11.69 19.78
C ILE A 48 2.55 10.94 19.50
N LYS A 49 2.53 9.62 19.71
CA LYS A 49 3.69 8.76 19.55
C LYS A 49 3.67 8.01 18.23
N LEU A 50 4.88 7.71 17.77
CA LEU A 50 5.12 6.67 16.79
C LEU A 50 5.35 5.39 17.60
N GLU A 51 4.44 4.44 17.50
CA GLU A 51 4.54 3.15 18.16
C GLU A 51 4.91 2.07 17.14
N ILE A 52 5.88 1.24 17.49
CA ILE A 52 6.30 0.10 16.68
C ILE A 52 6.29 -1.13 17.59
N THR A 53 5.42 -2.09 17.29
CA THR A 53 5.32 -3.35 18.03
C THR A 53 5.56 -4.53 17.12
N GLN A 54 6.04 -5.63 17.69
CA GLN A 54 6.20 -6.88 16.98
C GLN A 54 5.53 -7.99 17.77
N SER A 55 4.63 -8.72 17.13
CA SER A 55 3.96 -9.90 17.68
C SER A 55 4.06 -11.04 16.67
N GLY A 56 4.84 -12.07 17.02
CA GLY A 56 5.16 -13.17 16.11
C GLY A 56 5.79 -12.68 14.81
N SER A 57 5.15 -13.01 13.69
CA SER A 57 5.57 -12.62 12.34
C SER A 57 4.92 -11.32 11.84
N THR A 58 4.30 -10.53 12.72
CA THR A 58 3.68 -9.24 12.37
C THR A 58 4.42 -8.09 13.06
N ILE A 59 4.83 -7.10 12.27
CA ILE A 59 5.30 -5.80 12.76
C ILE A 59 4.19 -4.79 12.53
N GLU A 60 3.74 -4.11 13.57
CA GLU A 60 2.76 -3.03 13.50
C GLU A 60 3.42 -1.69 13.77
N VAL A 61 3.16 -0.72 12.89
CA VAL A 61 3.64 0.65 12.98
C VAL A 61 2.41 1.57 13.03
N ASP A 62 2.21 2.24 14.16
CA ASP A 62 1.20 3.28 14.34
C ASP A 62 1.88 4.65 14.44
N ALA A 63 1.76 5.45 13.38
CA ALA A 63 2.42 6.75 13.29
C ALA A 63 1.78 7.84 14.16
N ASN A 64 0.54 7.62 14.61
CA ASN A 64 -0.29 8.61 15.28
C ASN A 64 -0.99 8.05 16.53
N HIS A 65 -0.31 7.17 17.25
CA HIS A 65 -0.81 6.62 18.52
C HIS A 65 -1.00 7.75 19.54
N ARG A 66 -2.22 7.92 20.06
CA ARG A 66 -2.57 8.99 21.00
C ARG A 66 -2.48 8.46 22.44
N ILE A 67 -1.65 9.10 23.26
CA ILE A 67 -1.55 8.77 24.70
C ILE A 67 -2.61 9.52 25.52
N VAL A 68 -3.11 10.65 25.02
CA VAL A 68 -4.13 11.47 25.69
C VAL A 68 -5.27 11.77 24.73
N GLU A 69 -6.51 11.47 25.15
CA GLU A 69 -7.71 11.87 24.42
C GLU A 69 -7.95 13.38 24.62
N ARG A 70 -7.35 14.21 23.76
CA ARG A 70 -7.70 15.64 23.65
C ARG A 70 -8.72 15.84 22.53
N ARG A 71 -9.65 16.79 22.72
CA ARG A 71 -10.71 17.19 21.77
C ARG A 71 -10.21 17.76 20.42
N ASN A 72 -8.91 17.77 20.15
CA ASN A 72 -8.37 18.33 18.90
C ASN A 72 -7.92 17.23 17.95
N ASP A 73 -8.39 17.34 16.71
CA ASP A 73 -8.02 16.53 15.54
C ASP A 73 -6.59 16.86 15.07
N ASN A 74 -5.62 16.58 15.93
CA ASN A 74 -4.21 16.83 15.62
C ASN A 74 -3.54 15.57 15.10
N VAL A 75 -2.74 15.74 14.05
CA VAL A 75 -1.94 14.69 13.42
C VAL A 75 -0.47 15.11 13.48
N VAL A 76 0.41 14.12 13.62
CA VAL A 76 1.84 14.27 13.40
C VAL A 76 2.17 13.72 12.01
N GLU A 77 2.66 14.60 11.16
CA GLU A 77 3.17 14.23 9.84
C GLU A 77 4.40 13.34 10.02
N THR A 78 4.41 12.19 9.35
CA THR A 78 5.51 11.23 9.42
C THR A 78 5.86 10.74 8.02
N ASP A 79 7.08 11.05 7.57
CA ASP A 79 7.65 10.44 6.37
C ASP A 79 8.31 9.11 6.75
N PHE A 80 8.01 8.09 5.97
CA PHE A 80 8.54 6.74 6.12
C PHE A 80 9.34 6.34 4.89
N GLU A 81 10.56 5.86 5.14
CA GLU A 81 11.34 5.03 4.22
C GLU A 81 11.53 3.67 4.91
N ILE A 82 10.89 2.64 4.35
CA ILE A 82 10.86 1.30 4.93
C ILE A 82 11.45 0.31 3.95
N GLN A 83 12.44 -0.46 4.38
CA GLN A 83 12.92 -1.62 3.66
C GLN A 83 12.36 -2.89 4.29
N VAL A 84 11.88 -3.82 3.47
CA VAL A 84 11.29 -5.09 3.92
C VAL A 84 11.83 -6.25 3.08
N PRO A 85 11.79 -7.50 3.58
CA PRO A 85 12.00 -8.66 2.72
C PRO A 85 11.03 -8.67 1.54
N ALA A 86 11.47 -9.03 0.34
CA ALA A 86 10.65 -8.93 -0.88
C ALA A 86 9.32 -9.72 -0.80
N ARG A 87 9.25 -10.80 -0.01
CA ARG A 87 8.02 -11.61 0.17
C ARG A 87 7.13 -11.16 1.35
N THR A 88 7.37 -9.97 1.88
CA THR A 88 6.58 -9.39 2.97
C THR A 88 5.15 -9.13 2.51
N ARG A 89 4.18 -9.47 3.35
CA ARG A 89 2.78 -9.06 3.16
C ARG A 89 2.61 -7.65 3.70
N LEU A 90 1.95 -6.78 2.93
CA LEU A 90 1.67 -5.41 3.32
C LEU A 90 0.19 -5.25 3.67
N ASP A 91 -0.07 -4.63 4.81
CA ASP A 91 -1.40 -4.20 5.27
C ASP A 91 -1.26 -2.73 5.67
N LEU A 92 -1.61 -1.83 4.74
CA LEU A 92 -1.35 -0.41 4.86
C LEU A 92 -2.66 0.35 4.99
N LYS A 93 -2.77 1.17 6.03
CA LYS A 93 -3.89 2.09 6.26
C LYS A 93 -3.40 3.52 6.26
N THR A 94 -3.88 4.28 5.30
CA THR A 94 -3.39 5.60 4.96
C THR A 94 -4.56 6.56 4.84
N PHE A 95 -4.37 7.80 5.27
CA PHE A 95 -5.43 8.81 5.18
C PHE A 95 -5.10 9.88 4.15
N SER A 96 -4.06 10.67 4.37
CA SER A 96 -3.61 11.77 3.50
C SER A 96 -2.11 11.65 3.24
N ALA A 97 -1.68 10.51 2.68
CA ALA A 97 -0.29 10.24 2.41
C ALA A 97 -0.13 9.46 1.09
N PRO A 98 0.67 9.95 0.11
CA PRO A 98 1.01 9.13 -1.04
C PRO A 98 1.86 7.93 -0.60
N VAL A 99 1.59 6.79 -1.25
CA VAL A 99 2.28 5.52 -1.01
C VAL A 99 3.01 5.08 -2.27
N THR A 100 4.28 4.73 -2.12
CA THR A 100 5.05 4.04 -3.16
C THR A 100 5.58 2.73 -2.60
N VAL A 101 5.24 1.62 -3.26
CA VAL A 101 5.77 0.29 -2.96
C VAL A 101 6.58 -0.18 -4.16
N THR A 102 7.84 -0.54 -3.96
CA THR A 102 8.73 -0.99 -5.04
C THR A 102 9.37 -2.33 -4.67
N GLY A 103 9.29 -3.33 -5.56
CA GLY A 103 9.98 -4.61 -5.40
C GLY A 103 9.44 -5.51 -4.29
N VAL A 104 8.22 -5.26 -3.79
CA VAL A 104 7.54 -6.16 -2.85
C VAL A 104 6.64 -7.11 -3.64
N ASN A 105 6.90 -8.40 -3.51
CA ASN A 105 6.27 -9.48 -4.25
C ASN A 105 5.26 -10.28 -3.40
N GLY A 106 5.11 -9.96 -2.11
CA GLY A 106 4.05 -10.50 -1.26
C GLY A 106 2.71 -9.80 -1.49
N ASN A 107 1.64 -10.33 -0.89
CA ASN A 107 0.30 -9.75 -0.99
C ASN A 107 0.28 -8.32 -0.44
N GLN A 108 -0.47 -7.44 -1.11
CA GLN A 108 -0.57 -6.03 -0.75
C GLN A 108 -2.04 -5.69 -0.56
N ASP A 109 -2.39 -5.29 0.66
CA ASP A 109 -3.70 -4.75 1.03
C ASP A 109 -3.48 -3.29 1.46
N ILE A 110 -4.02 -2.35 0.68
CA ILE A 110 -3.79 -0.92 0.87
C ILE A 110 -5.13 -0.19 0.91
N ASP A 111 -5.48 0.28 2.10
CA ASP A 111 -6.61 1.17 2.34
C ASP A 111 -6.14 2.63 2.42
N GLY A 112 -6.72 3.48 1.58
CA GLY A 112 -6.48 4.91 1.48
C GLY A 112 -7.77 5.72 1.59
N PHE A 113 -7.65 7.00 1.92
CA PHE A 113 -8.78 7.94 1.85
C PHE A 113 -8.52 9.09 0.87
N SER A 114 -7.36 9.70 0.95
CA SER A 114 -6.89 10.78 0.07
C SER A 114 -5.42 10.51 -0.23
N SER A 115 -5.17 9.45 -0.98
CA SER A 115 -3.84 8.85 -1.11
C SER A 115 -3.65 8.34 -2.54
N ASP A 116 -2.62 8.87 -3.20
CA ASP A 116 -2.12 8.34 -4.46
C ASP A 116 -1.25 7.11 -4.17
N ILE A 117 -1.53 6.02 -4.87
CA ILE A 117 -0.91 4.72 -4.59
C ILE A 117 -0.19 4.25 -5.84
N ARG A 118 1.13 4.06 -5.70
CA ARG A 118 1.98 3.53 -6.76
C ARG A 118 2.62 2.23 -6.31
N ILE A 119 2.37 1.16 -7.04
CA ILE A 119 2.99 -0.15 -6.80
C ILE A 119 3.82 -0.51 -8.01
N GLU A 120 5.10 -0.78 -7.80
CA GLU A 120 6.07 -1.21 -8.79
C GLU A 120 6.52 -2.64 -8.46
N ALA A 121 5.85 -3.61 -9.05
CA ALA A 121 6.19 -5.02 -8.87
C ALA A 121 7.39 -5.37 -9.75
N ALA A 122 8.45 -5.89 -9.16
CA ALA A 122 9.61 -6.37 -9.91
C ALA A 122 9.37 -7.78 -10.49
N GLU A 123 8.63 -8.61 -9.74
CA GLU A 123 8.27 -9.96 -10.14
C GLU A 123 6.78 -10.18 -9.94
N TRP A 124 6.22 -11.16 -10.66
CA TRP A 124 4.83 -11.59 -10.49
C TRP A 124 4.80 -13.10 -10.31
N ALA A 125 4.24 -13.56 -9.19
CA ALA A 125 3.95 -14.95 -8.94
C ALA A 125 2.44 -15.19 -9.06
N ASP A 126 2.07 -16.31 -9.69
CA ASP A 126 0.66 -16.69 -9.78
C ASP A 126 0.10 -16.97 -8.38
N GLY A 127 -1.04 -16.39 -8.05
CA GLY A 127 -1.60 -16.39 -6.68
C GLY A 127 -1.29 -15.15 -5.84
N ASN A 128 -0.50 -14.20 -6.36
CA ASN A 128 -0.33 -12.89 -5.73
C ASN A 128 -1.62 -12.07 -5.77
N ASN A 129 -1.90 -11.36 -4.68
CA ASN A 129 -3.05 -10.48 -4.57
C ASN A 129 -2.62 -9.03 -4.33
N ILE A 130 -3.19 -8.11 -5.11
CA ILE A 130 -3.11 -6.67 -4.88
C ILE A 130 -4.56 -6.17 -4.69
N ASP A 131 -4.90 -5.83 -3.45
CA ASP A 131 -6.17 -5.19 -3.08
C ASP A 131 -5.87 -3.74 -2.70
N VAL A 132 -6.41 -2.80 -3.47
CA VAL A 132 -6.23 -1.36 -3.25
C VAL A 132 -7.60 -0.71 -3.21
N ASN A 133 -7.90 -0.07 -2.08
CA ASN A 133 -9.11 0.69 -1.88
C ASN A 133 -8.74 2.12 -1.50
N THR A 134 -9.16 3.12 -2.27
CA THR A 134 -9.00 4.53 -1.88
C THR A 134 -10.29 5.31 -2.08
N PHE A 135 -10.56 6.31 -1.24
CA PHE A 135 -11.71 7.19 -1.50
C PHE A 135 -11.37 8.22 -2.59
N SER A 136 -10.20 8.84 -2.50
CA SER A 136 -9.70 9.77 -3.49
C SER A 136 -8.20 9.59 -3.72
N GLY A 137 -7.80 9.62 -4.98
CA GLY A 137 -6.41 9.42 -5.39
C GLY A 137 -6.29 8.44 -6.54
N ASP A 138 -5.21 8.59 -7.29
CA ASP A 138 -4.91 7.73 -8.44
C ASP A 138 -4.16 6.47 -7.98
N VAL A 139 -4.45 5.33 -8.62
CA VAL A 139 -3.72 4.08 -8.42
C VAL A 139 -2.95 3.74 -9.67
N THR A 140 -1.64 3.60 -9.55
CA THR A 140 -0.78 3.15 -10.64
C THR A 140 -0.10 1.85 -10.27
N LEU A 141 -0.34 0.81 -11.05
CA LEU A 141 0.37 -0.45 -10.96
C LEU A 141 1.37 -0.52 -12.11
N GLN A 142 2.66 -0.60 -11.81
CA GLN A 142 3.68 -0.96 -12.77
C GLN A 142 4.02 -2.43 -12.57
N LEU A 143 3.70 -3.25 -13.57
CA LEU A 143 3.75 -4.70 -13.50
C LEU A 143 4.69 -5.26 -14.57
N PRO A 144 5.40 -6.37 -14.30
CA PRO A 144 6.19 -7.02 -15.32
C PRO A 144 5.29 -7.55 -16.44
N ALA A 145 5.84 -7.69 -17.66
CA ALA A 145 5.07 -8.16 -18.83
C ALA A 145 4.45 -9.55 -18.65
N SER A 146 4.97 -10.35 -17.72
CA SER A 146 4.45 -11.67 -17.34
C SER A 146 3.31 -11.63 -16.33
N ALA A 147 2.94 -10.45 -15.80
CA ALA A 147 1.89 -10.32 -14.81
C ALA A 147 0.54 -10.73 -15.40
N ARG A 148 -0.19 -11.59 -14.68
CA ARG A 148 -1.45 -12.16 -15.16
C ARG A 148 -2.38 -12.44 -13.98
N GLY A 149 -3.68 -12.35 -14.20
CA GLY A 149 -4.67 -12.52 -13.13
C GLY A 149 -6.01 -11.92 -13.50
N GLU A 150 -6.96 -12.05 -12.58
CA GLU A 150 -8.26 -11.41 -12.72
C GLU A 150 -8.22 -9.98 -12.17
N ILE A 151 -8.90 -9.07 -12.87
CA ILE A 151 -9.06 -7.67 -12.47
C ILE A 151 -10.53 -7.45 -12.08
N ASP A 152 -10.75 -6.93 -10.88
CA ASP A 152 -12.02 -6.36 -10.44
C ASP A 152 -11.83 -4.88 -10.09
N PHE A 153 -12.18 -4.01 -11.04
CA PHE A 153 -12.10 -2.56 -10.86
C PHE A 153 -13.48 -1.95 -10.63
N ASN A 154 -13.57 -1.08 -9.62
CA ASN A 154 -14.76 -0.31 -9.31
C ASN A 154 -14.42 1.15 -9.07
N SER A 155 -15.10 2.05 -9.79
CA SER A 155 -15.04 3.47 -9.50
C SER A 155 -16.34 4.21 -9.74
N PHE A 156 -16.57 5.27 -8.96
CA PHE A 156 -17.73 6.13 -9.15
C PHE A 156 -17.53 7.10 -10.33
N SER A 157 -16.39 7.80 -10.36
CA SER A 157 -16.06 8.82 -11.37
C SER A 157 -14.69 8.66 -12.06
N GLY A 158 -13.99 7.55 -11.82
CA GLY A 158 -12.69 7.25 -12.40
C GLY A 158 -12.71 6.52 -13.73
N HIS A 159 -11.51 6.32 -14.29
CA HIS A 159 -11.27 5.52 -15.49
C HIS A 159 -10.23 4.44 -15.22
N PHE A 160 -10.32 3.34 -15.97
CA PHE A 160 -9.32 2.27 -15.96
C PHE A 160 -8.58 2.26 -17.30
N ASN A 161 -7.24 2.24 -17.25
CA ASN A 161 -6.38 2.07 -18.42
C ASN A 161 -5.34 0.97 -18.15
N SER A 162 -4.98 0.21 -19.19
CA SER A 162 -3.94 -0.82 -19.10
C SER A 162 -3.07 -0.84 -20.35
N ASP A 163 -1.76 -0.80 -20.16
CA ASP A 163 -0.76 -1.03 -21.21
C ASP A 163 -0.56 -2.53 -21.51
N LEU A 164 -1.00 -3.40 -20.60
CA LEU A 164 -0.98 -4.85 -20.74
C LEU A 164 -2.29 -5.35 -21.37
N PRO A 165 -2.27 -6.43 -22.18
CA PRO A 165 -3.47 -7.05 -22.73
C PRO A 165 -4.50 -7.41 -21.66
N VAL A 166 -5.75 -6.95 -21.85
CA VAL A 166 -6.87 -7.31 -20.98
C VAL A 166 -8.01 -7.87 -21.81
N THR A 167 -8.47 -9.07 -21.46
CA THR A 167 -9.69 -9.66 -22.00
C THR A 167 -10.86 -9.25 -21.12
N LEU A 168 -11.77 -8.46 -21.68
CA LEU A 168 -12.96 -7.99 -20.96
C LEU A 168 -13.98 -9.11 -20.76
N THR A 169 -14.41 -9.31 -19.51
CA THR A 169 -15.55 -10.18 -19.17
C THR A 169 -16.82 -9.36 -19.01
N THR A 170 -16.73 -8.20 -18.35
CA THR A 170 -17.86 -7.27 -18.20
C THR A 170 -17.32 -5.85 -18.07
N SER A 171 -17.96 -4.92 -18.76
CA SER A 171 -17.66 -3.50 -18.59
C SER A 171 -18.94 -2.68 -18.47
N SER A 172 -18.89 -1.68 -17.61
CA SER A 172 -19.91 -0.66 -17.44
C SER A 172 -19.22 0.67 -17.11
N ARG A 173 -19.98 1.76 -16.99
CA ARG A 173 -19.41 3.08 -16.65
C ARG A 173 -18.66 3.10 -15.30
N ARG A 174 -18.98 2.19 -14.38
CA ARG A 174 -18.47 2.20 -12.99
C ARG A 174 -17.74 0.93 -12.57
N ASN A 175 -17.96 -0.17 -13.28
CA ASN A 175 -17.37 -1.47 -12.96
C ASN A 175 -16.69 -2.03 -14.20
N PHE A 176 -15.52 -2.62 -14.01
CA PHE A 176 -14.75 -3.30 -15.03
C PHE A 176 -14.27 -4.62 -14.46
N ARG A 177 -14.54 -5.71 -15.18
CA ARG A 177 -13.98 -7.02 -14.89
C ARG A 177 -13.37 -7.62 -16.14
N GLY A 178 -12.20 -8.19 -15.99
CA GLY A 178 -11.51 -8.85 -17.08
C GLY A 178 -10.25 -9.55 -16.60
N SER A 179 -9.65 -10.28 -17.53
CA SER A 179 -8.48 -11.10 -17.27
C SER A 179 -7.25 -10.45 -17.90
N LEU A 180 -6.28 -10.09 -17.06
CA LEU A 180 -4.97 -9.56 -17.47
C LEU A 180 -4.13 -10.68 -18.05
N ASN A 181 -3.58 -10.51 -19.25
CA ASN A 181 -2.70 -11.50 -19.91
C ASN A 181 -3.28 -12.93 -19.96
N GLY A 182 -4.59 -13.05 -20.18
CA GLY A 182 -5.27 -14.36 -20.24
C GLY A 182 -5.69 -14.94 -18.89
N GLY A 183 -5.57 -14.18 -17.80
CA GLY A 183 -6.03 -14.56 -16.47
C GLY A 183 -4.98 -15.32 -15.66
N GLY A 184 -5.41 -15.93 -14.56
CA GLY A 184 -4.53 -16.68 -13.67
C GLY A 184 -5.09 -16.81 -12.26
N ALA A 185 -4.26 -17.30 -11.34
CA ALA A 185 -4.59 -17.38 -9.92
C ALA A 185 -4.34 -16.05 -9.18
N GLY A 186 -3.69 -15.08 -9.83
CA GLY A 186 -3.54 -13.72 -9.28
C GLY A 186 -4.82 -12.90 -9.32
N ASP A 187 -4.97 -11.97 -8.38
CA ASP A 187 -6.14 -11.08 -8.27
C ASP A 187 -5.68 -9.61 -8.09
N PHE A 188 -6.33 -8.72 -8.83
CA PHE A 188 -6.16 -7.28 -8.77
C PHE A 188 -7.53 -6.65 -8.46
N ARG A 189 -7.76 -6.34 -7.19
CA ARG A 189 -8.97 -5.63 -6.76
C ARG A 189 -8.66 -4.16 -6.56
N LEU A 190 -9.25 -3.31 -7.39
CA LEU A 190 -8.90 -1.90 -7.46
C LEU A 190 -10.15 -1.06 -7.32
N LYS A 191 -10.35 -0.43 -6.15
CA LYS A 191 -11.50 0.42 -5.89
C LYS A 191 -11.06 1.85 -5.61
N THR A 192 -11.68 2.79 -6.31
CA THR A 192 -11.51 4.23 -6.04
C THR A 192 -12.82 4.97 -6.19
N PHE A 193 -13.22 5.80 -5.22
CA PHE A 193 -14.43 6.62 -5.42
C PHE A 193 -14.16 7.72 -6.46
N SER A 194 -13.08 8.49 -6.27
CA SER A 194 -12.61 9.50 -7.22
C SER A 194 -11.12 9.42 -7.49
N GLY A 195 -10.77 8.89 -8.67
CA GLY A 195 -9.40 8.78 -9.16
C GLY A 195 -9.32 7.77 -10.29
N SER A 196 -8.24 7.78 -11.06
CA SER A 196 -8.03 6.84 -12.16
C SER A 196 -7.13 5.69 -11.74
N VAL A 197 -7.32 4.55 -12.38
CA VAL A 197 -6.48 3.36 -12.18
C VAL A 197 -5.75 3.07 -13.48
N SER A 198 -4.43 2.95 -13.41
CA SER A 198 -3.57 2.68 -14.56
C SER A 198 -2.68 1.47 -14.30
N ILE A 199 -2.74 0.48 -15.18
CA ILE A 199 -1.74 -0.58 -15.27
C ILE A 199 -0.73 -0.21 -16.34
N ARG A 200 0.55 -0.20 -15.98
CA ARG A 200 1.69 0.13 -16.84
C ARG A 200 2.68 -1.01 -16.90
N ARG A 201 3.46 -1.05 -17.98
CA ARG A 201 4.56 -2.00 -18.18
C ARG A 201 5.88 -1.53 -17.56
#